data_AF-A0A3D2BWU4-F1
#
_entry.id   AF-A0A3D2BWU4-F1
#
_cell.length_a   1.000
_cell.length_b   1.000
_cell.length_c   1.000
_cell.angle_alpha   90.00
_cell.angle_beta   90.00
_cell.angle_gamma   90.00
#
_symmetry.space_group_name_H-M   'P 1'
#
loop_
_entity.id
_entity.type
_entity.pdbx_description
1 polymer ?
#
loop_
_entity_poly.entity_id
_entity_poly.type
_entity_poly.pdbx_seq_one_letter_code
_entity_poly.pdbx_strand_id
1 'polypeptide(L)'
;DKLTFHNLNILDFTIDKTYKLWHDRAVFHFLTDEKDQQTYLNKLNQYLKPQGYFLLATFAPTGPKQCSELDIVQYDKDKIVQLLGGGFTLIKTTSETHPHPNGSTQDFNYFLFQKL
;
A
#
# COMPACT_ATOMS: atom_id res chain seq x y z
N ASP A 1 24.25 -3.71 -11.01
CA ASP A 1 23.11 -3.35 -10.15
C ASP A 1 23.32 -1.99 -9.51
N LYS A 2 22.39 -1.05 -9.72
CA LYS A 2 22.44 0.30 -9.13
C LYS A 2 21.18 0.48 -8.30
N LEU A 3 21.34 0.61 -6.98
CA LEU A 3 20.29 0.97 -6.06
C LEU A 3 20.35 2.48 -5.83
N THR A 4 19.21 3.15 -5.96
CA THR A 4 19.09 4.59 -5.67
C THR A 4 18.13 4.76 -4.50
N PHE A 5 18.58 5.49 -3.47
CA PHE A 5 17.75 5.86 -2.34
C PHE A 5 17.28 7.29 -2.49
N HIS A 6 16.04 7.55 -2.11
CA HIS A 6 15.42 8.86 -2.12
C HIS A 6 14.85 9.16 -0.74
N ASN A 7 15.13 10.34 -0.19
CA ASN A 7 14.52 10.84 1.05
C ASN A 7 13.51 11.94 0.68
N LEU A 8 12.25 11.54 0.50
CA LEU A 8 11.18 12.40 -0.06
C LEU A 8 9.83 12.00 0.52
N ASN A 9 8.87 12.93 0.48
CA ASN A 9 7.46 12.65 0.73
C ASN A 9 6.82 12.01 -0.51
N ILE A 10 6.16 10.85 -0.34
CA ILE A 10 5.49 10.17 -1.44
C ILE A 10 4.39 11.03 -2.08
N LEU A 11 3.76 11.92 -1.31
CA LEU A 11 2.70 12.81 -1.78
C LEU A 11 3.22 13.97 -2.65
N ASP A 12 4.52 14.27 -2.57
CA ASP A 12 5.19 15.30 -3.38
C ASP A 12 6.13 14.69 -4.43
N PHE A 13 6.25 13.37 -4.46
CA PHE A 13 7.24 12.65 -5.26
C PHE A 13 7.06 12.85 -6.77
N THR A 14 8.12 13.27 -7.44
CA THR A 14 8.21 13.40 -8.90
C THR A 14 9.38 12.61 -9.44
N ILE A 15 9.15 11.87 -10.52
CA ILE A 15 10.17 11.05 -11.17
C ILE A 15 10.05 11.10 -12.69
N ASP A 16 11.19 10.97 -13.35
CA ASP A 16 11.28 10.94 -14.82
C ASP A 16 11.21 9.52 -15.39
N LYS A 17 10.78 8.54 -14.58
CA LYS A 17 10.78 7.12 -14.93
C LYS A 17 9.52 6.43 -14.46
N THR A 18 9.23 5.29 -15.06
CA THR A 18 8.11 4.42 -14.68
C THR A 18 8.61 3.04 -14.28
N TYR A 19 7.89 2.39 -13.38
CA TYR A 19 8.27 1.12 -12.77
C TYR A 19 7.37 -0.02 -13.24
N LYS A 20 7.92 -1.25 -13.21
CA LYS A 20 7.15 -2.48 -13.44
C LYS A 20 6.57 -3.07 -12.15
N LEU A 21 7.10 -2.66 -11.01
CA LEU A 21 6.67 -3.07 -9.68
C LEU A 21 6.65 -1.84 -8.78
N TRP A 22 5.54 -1.65 -8.08
CA TRP A 22 5.41 -0.74 -6.96
C TRP A 22 5.16 -1.59 -5.72
N HIS A 23 6.05 -1.52 -4.73
CA HIS A 23 5.93 -2.30 -3.50
C HIS A 23 5.78 -1.33 -2.33
N ASP A 24 4.61 -1.33 -1.72
CA ASP A 24 4.30 -0.57 -0.52
C ASP A 24 4.20 -1.55 0.66
N ARG A 25 5.14 -1.41 1.59
CA ARG A 25 5.12 -2.14 2.85
C ARG A 25 4.80 -1.15 3.97
N ALA A 26 3.51 -0.96 4.23
CA ALA A 26 3.00 -0.17 5.36
C ALA A 26 3.21 1.36 5.26
N VAL A 27 3.31 1.95 4.07
CA VAL A 27 3.27 3.42 3.92
C VAL A 27 1.83 3.90 3.73
N PHE A 28 1.09 3.27 2.81
CA PHE A 28 -0.27 3.69 2.47
C PHE A 28 -1.22 3.75 3.67
N HIS A 29 -1.07 2.85 4.65
CA HIS A 29 -1.97 2.84 5.82
C HIS A 29 -1.83 4.05 6.76
N PHE A 30 -0.77 4.85 6.63
CA PHE A 30 -0.62 6.11 7.38
C PHE A 30 -1.36 7.28 6.72
N LEU A 31 -1.84 7.11 5.47
CA LEU A 31 -2.62 8.12 4.78
C LEU A 31 -4.07 8.03 5.26
N THR A 32 -4.37 8.74 6.34
CA THR A 32 -5.72 8.76 6.95
C THR A 32 -6.67 9.74 6.28
N ASP A 33 -6.14 10.79 5.65
CA ASP A 33 -6.90 11.76 4.86
C ASP A 33 -7.22 11.21 3.46
N GLU A 34 -8.48 11.32 3.03
CA GLU A 34 -8.92 10.86 1.71
C GLU A 34 -8.18 11.56 0.57
N LYS A 35 -7.85 12.85 0.70
CA LYS A 35 -7.09 13.61 -0.29
C LYS A 35 -5.68 13.05 -0.47
N ASP A 36 -5.04 12.66 0.61
CA ASP A 36 -3.70 12.07 0.58
C ASP A 36 -3.72 10.68 -0.05
N GLN A 37 -4.75 9.87 0.27
CA GLN A 37 -4.98 8.58 -0.39
C GLN A 37 -5.16 8.76 -1.90
N GLN A 38 -6.00 9.71 -2.33
CA GLN A 38 -6.20 9.98 -3.76
C GLN A 38 -4.91 10.47 -4.44
N THR A 39 -4.15 11.33 -3.76
CA THR A 39 -2.86 11.82 -4.27
C THR A 39 -1.87 10.66 -4.46
N TYR A 40 -1.78 9.76 -3.49
CA TYR A 40 -0.97 8.55 -3.60
C TYR A 40 -1.41 7.67 -4.78
N LEU A 41 -2.71 7.38 -4.90
CA LEU A 41 -3.25 6.54 -5.96
C LEU A 41 -3.02 7.13 -7.36
N ASN A 42 -3.13 8.46 -7.48
CA ASN A 42 -2.80 9.17 -8.72
C ASN A 42 -1.32 9.00 -9.10
N LYS A 43 -0.40 9.08 -8.14
CA LYS A 43 1.03 8.84 -8.39
C LYS A 43 1.32 7.39 -8.72
N LEU A 44 0.72 6.44 -8.01
CA LEU A 44 0.79 5.01 -8.35
C LEU A 44 0.36 4.82 -9.82
N ASN A 45 -0.77 5.40 -10.21
CA ASN A 45 -1.25 5.33 -11.59
C ASN A 45 -0.31 6.03 -12.59
N GLN A 46 0.27 7.17 -12.24
CA GLN A 46 1.19 7.89 -13.13
C GLN A 46 2.48 7.11 -13.38
N TYR A 47 3.02 6.47 -12.34
CA TYR A 47 4.38 5.95 -12.35
C TYR A 47 4.48 4.43 -12.49
N LEU A 48 3.40 3.69 -12.26
CA LEU A 48 3.33 2.27 -12.57
C LEU A 48 2.97 2.06 -14.05
N LYS A 49 3.77 1.27 -14.75
CA LYS A 49 3.51 0.91 -16.14
C LYS A 49 2.20 0.10 -16.26
N PRO A 50 1.48 0.19 -17.40
CA PRO A 50 0.46 -0.80 -17.74
C PRO A 50 1.05 -2.21 -17.63
N GLN A 51 0.25 -3.16 -17.16
CA GLN A 51 0.66 -4.53 -16.80
C GLN A 51 1.71 -4.63 -15.69
N GLY A 52 2.06 -3.52 -15.05
CA GLY A 52 2.89 -3.49 -13.86
C GLY A 52 2.14 -3.96 -12.62
N TYR A 53 2.89 -4.35 -11.60
CA TYR A 53 2.34 -4.90 -10.37
C TYR A 53 2.40 -3.90 -9.23
N PHE A 54 1.34 -3.87 -8.42
CA PHE A 54 1.29 -3.17 -7.15
C PHE A 54 1.14 -4.21 -6.03
N LEU A 55 2.16 -4.31 -5.18
CA LEU A 55 2.14 -5.13 -3.98
C LEU A 55 1.96 -4.21 -2.78
N LEU A 56 0.83 -4.34 -2.09
CA LEU A 56 0.49 -3.54 -0.93
C LEU A 56 0.41 -4.41 0.32
N ALA A 57 1.08 -4.01 1.39
CA ALA A 57 0.91 -4.57 2.73
C ALA A 57 0.36 -3.50 3.68
N THR A 58 -0.74 -3.82 4.37
CA THR A 58 -1.39 -2.95 5.37
C THR A 58 -1.88 -3.78 6.55
N PHE A 59 -2.28 -3.12 7.64
CA PHE A 59 -2.92 -3.84 8.73
C PHE A 59 -4.30 -4.33 8.30
N ALA A 60 -4.58 -5.59 8.64
CA ALA A 60 -5.91 -6.18 8.51
C ALA A 60 -6.90 -5.50 9.46
N PRO A 61 -8.23 -5.63 9.25
CA PRO A 61 -9.24 -5.09 10.16
C PRO A 61 -9.14 -5.59 11.61
N THR A 62 -8.55 -6.76 11.82
CA THR A 62 -8.28 -7.35 13.14
C THR A 62 -6.96 -6.87 13.77
N GLY A 63 -6.14 -6.16 13.01
CA GLY A 63 -4.87 -5.60 13.46
C GLY A 63 -5.00 -4.37 14.39
N PRO A 64 -3.87 -3.75 14.75
CA PRO A 64 -3.88 -2.52 15.54
C PRO A 64 -4.47 -1.34 14.76
N LYS A 65 -5.00 -0.35 15.49
CA LYS A 65 -5.49 0.92 14.94
C LYS A 65 -4.43 2.02 14.88
N GLN A 66 -3.28 1.76 15.49
CA GLN A 66 -2.16 2.69 15.55
C GLN A 66 -0.85 1.96 15.29
N CYS A 67 0.09 2.67 14.69
CA CYS A 67 1.46 2.22 14.52
C CYS A 67 2.39 3.35 14.90
N SER A 68 3.35 3.09 15.81
CA SER A 68 4.24 4.13 16.33
C SER A 68 3.49 5.34 16.88
N GLU A 69 2.38 5.10 17.59
CA GLU A 69 1.49 6.13 18.17
C GLU A 69 0.76 7.02 17.14
N LEU A 70 0.86 6.69 15.85
CA LEU A 70 0.15 7.35 14.77
C LEU A 70 -1.08 6.55 14.36
N ASP A 71 -2.16 7.25 14.07
CA ASP A 71 -3.37 6.64 13.53
C ASP A 71 -3.13 6.05 12.14
N ILE A 72 -3.73 4.89 11.90
CA ILE A 72 -3.66 4.22 10.59
C ILE A 72 -5.05 3.85 10.10
N VAL A 73 -5.12 3.53 8.81
CA VAL A 73 -6.29 2.95 8.18
C VAL A 73 -6.06 1.45 7.96
N GLN A 74 -6.96 0.64 8.48
CA GLN A 74 -6.99 -0.80 8.23
C GLN A 74 -7.71 -1.06 6.90
N TYR A 75 -7.22 -2.07 6.16
CA TYR A 75 -7.79 -2.45 4.87
C TYR A 75 -8.07 -3.95 4.82
N ASP A 76 -9.30 -4.27 4.44
CA ASP A 76 -9.65 -5.55 3.85
C ASP A 76 -9.59 -5.48 2.32
N LYS A 77 -9.86 -6.62 1.70
CA LYS A 77 -9.93 -6.77 0.26
C LYS A 77 -10.93 -5.82 -0.39
N ASP A 78 -12.13 -5.71 0.17
CA ASP A 78 -13.23 -4.99 -0.48
C ASP A 78 -12.97 -3.48 -0.50
N LYS A 79 -12.47 -2.94 0.62
CA LYS A 79 -12.08 -1.52 0.73
C LYS A 79 -10.98 -1.15 -0.24
N ILE A 80 -9.93 -1.97 -0.37
CA ILE A 80 -8.82 -1.64 -1.27
C ILE A 80 -9.21 -1.81 -2.76
N VAL A 81 -10.04 -2.80 -3.08
CA VAL A 81 -10.56 -2.99 -4.44
C VAL A 81 -11.44 -1.80 -4.84
N GLN A 82 -12.30 -1.33 -3.94
CA GLN A 82 -13.11 -0.14 -4.17
C GLN A 82 -12.27 1.12 -4.40
N LEU A 83 -11.18 1.30 -3.63
CA LEU A 83 -10.29 2.45 -3.75
C LEU A 83 -9.49 2.47 -5.07
N LEU A 84 -8.97 1.31 -5.50
CA LEU A 84 -8.21 1.22 -6.75
C LEU A 84 -9.09 1.28 -7.99
N GLY A 85 -10.36 0.91 -7.86
CA GLY A 85 -11.36 0.97 -8.92
C GLY A 85 -11.00 0.10 -10.14
N GLY A 86 -11.60 0.42 -11.29
CA GLY A 86 -11.49 -0.39 -12.50
C GLY A 86 -10.14 -0.37 -13.21
N GLY A 87 -9.16 0.42 -12.74
CA GLY A 87 -7.82 0.49 -13.35
C GLY A 87 -6.87 -0.63 -12.93
N PHE A 88 -7.28 -1.47 -11.97
CA PHE A 88 -6.46 -2.53 -11.40
C PHE A 88 -7.25 -3.83 -11.29
N THR A 89 -6.58 -4.95 -11.51
CA THR A 89 -7.10 -6.29 -11.26
C THR A 89 -6.42 -6.88 -10.03
N LEU A 90 -7.19 -7.31 -9.04
CA LEU A 90 -6.67 -8.07 -7.90
C LEU A 90 -6.26 -9.47 -8.36
N ILE A 91 -4.98 -9.81 -8.19
CA ILE A 91 -4.41 -11.11 -8.56
C ILE A 91 -4.38 -12.06 -7.36
N LYS A 92 -3.96 -11.57 -6.19
CA LYS A 92 -3.81 -12.40 -5.00
C LYS A 92 -4.01 -11.59 -3.71
N THR A 93 -4.58 -12.24 -2.72
CA THR A 93 -4.58 -11.76 -1.33
C THR A 93 -3.93 -12.81 -0.44
N THR A 94 -3.19 -12.37 0.58
CA THR A 94 -2.61 -13.23 1.62
C THR A 94 -2.64 -12.47 2.94
N SER A 95 -2.73 -13.18 4.05
CA SER A 95 -2.70 -12.58 5.38
C SER A 95 -1.59 -13.23 6.19
N GLU A 96 -0.92 -12.43 7.02
CA GLU A 96 0.08 -12.91 7.96
C GLU A 96 -0.24 -12.37 9.35
N THR A 97 -0.16 -13.25 10.35
CA THR A 97 -0.30 -12.87 11.76
C THR A 97 1.08 -12.90 12.40
N HIS A 98 1.57 -11.73 12.81
CA HIS A 98 2.82 -11.63 13.55
C HIS A 98 2.54 -11.65 15.06
N PRO A 99 2.97 -12.69 15.79
CA PRO A 99 2.86 -12.71 17.24
C PRO A 99 3.86 -11.75 17.86
N HIS A 100 3.42 -10.92 18.80
CA HIS A 100 4.30 -10.15 19.67
C HIS A 100 4.62 -10.92 20.95
N PRO A 101 5.83 -10.72 21.54
CA PRO A 101 6.20 -11.37 22.79
C PRO A 101 5.25 -11.07 23.96
N ASN A 102 4.52 -9.95 23.92
CA ASN A 102 3.54 -9.55 24.93
C ASN A 102 2.15 -10.22 24.76
N GLY A 103 1.99 -11.15 23.80
CA GLY A 103 0.74 -11.86 23.52
C GLY A 103 -0.22 -11.15 22.58
N SER A 104 0.07 -9.92 22.14
CA SER A 104 -0.69 -9.27 21.07
C SER A 104 -0.33 -9.84 19.69
N THR A 105 -1.22 -9.70 18.71
CA THR A 105 -0.97 -10.07 17.32
C THR A 105 -1.05 -8.84 16.42
N GLN A 106 -0.21 -8.81 15.40
CA GLN A 106 -0.29 -7.85 14.31
C GLN A 106 -0.69 -8.59 13.05
N ASP A 107 -1.96 -8.46 12.67
CA ASP A 107 -2.47 -9.05 11.45
C ASP A 107 -2.25 -8.10 10.27
N PHE A 108 -1.54 -8.57 9.27
CA PHE A 108 -1.31 -7.88 8.01
C PHE A 108 -2.05 -8.55 6.87
N ASN A 109 -2.55 -7.73 5.96
CA ASN A 109 -3.03 -8.18 4.66
C ASN A 109 -2.05 -7.73 3.57
N TYR A 110 -1.81 -8.63 2.62
CA TYR A 110 -1.04 -8.43 1.42
C TYR A 110 -1.96 -8.53 0.23
N PHE A 111 -1.91 -7.54 -0.65
CA PHE A 111 -2.70 -7.50 -1.87
C PHE A 111 -1.76 -7.30 -3.06
N LEU A 112 -1.82 -8.23 -4.01
CA LEU A 112 -1.13 -8.13 -5.28
C LEU A 112 -2.15 -7.74 -6.35
N PHE A 113 -1.95 -6.56 -6.94
CA PHE A 113 -2.71 -6.05 -8.07
C PHE A 113 -1.84 -6.00 -9.32
N GLN A 114 -2.49 -6.14 -10.48
CA GLN A 114 -1.92 -5.78 -11.77
C GLN A 114 -2.66 -4.57 -12.32
N LYS A 115 -1.93 -3.56 -12.75
CA LYS A 115 -2.49 -2.40 -13.43
C LYS A 115 -2.88 -2.78 -14.86
N LEU A 116 -4.07 -2.38 -15.29
CA LEU A 116 -4.55 -2.58 -16.67
C LEU A 116 -3.78 -1.73 -17.68
#